data_AF-A0A4Q3IBD1-F1
#
_entry.id   AF-A0A4Q3IBD1-F1
#
_cell.length_a   1.000
_cell.length_b   1.000
_cell.length_c   1.000
_cell.angle_alpha   90.00
_cell.angle_beta   90.00
_cell.angle_gamma   90.00
#
_symmetry.space_group_name_H-M   'P 1'
#
loop_
_entity.id
_entity.type
_entity.pdbx_description
1 polymer ?
#
loop_
_entity_poly.entity_id
_entity_poly.type
_entity_poly.pdbx_seq_one_letter_code
_entity_poly.pdbx_strand_id
1 'polypeptide(L)'
;MAHPARTNDAELVVARSDVGRTRHEDDVYGWVQEQVASLRAGRIDALDLDSIAEELSDVGAEQYDKLESAVVVVLVHMLKWDHQPERRSRSWTQSIDEHRIR
;
A
#
# COMPACT_ATOMS: atom_id res chain seq x y z
N MET A 1 57.13 5.99 -15.16
CA MET A 1 56.04 6.93 -15.49
C MET A 1 54.81 6.08 -15.79
N ALA A 2 54.13 5.48 -14.81
CA ALA A 2 53.17 6.08 -13.88
C ALA A 2 51.95 6.73 -14.58
N HIS A 3 50.95 5.91 -14.93
CA HIS A 3 49.55 6.27 -14.75
C HIS A 3 48.70 5.00 -14.59
N PRO A 4 48.15 4.71 -13.40
CA PRO A 4 47.22 3.60 -13.22
C PRO A 4 45.88 3.94 -13.87
N ALA A 5 45.29 2.96 -14.55
CA ALA A 5 43.88 3.02 -14.92
C ALA A 5 43.07 3.26 -13.65
N ARG A 6 42.40 4.41 -13.57
CA ARG A 6 41.42 4.68 -12.52
C ARG A 6 40.27 3.72 -12.73
N THR A 7 40.30 2.58 -12.05
CA THR A 7 39.12 1.79 -11.80
C THR A 7 38.12 2.72 -11.13
N ASN A 8 36.97 2.87 -11.76
CA ASN A 8 35.88 3.73 -11.32
C ASN A 8 35.29 3.16 -10.03
N ASP A 9 35.86 3.51 -8.87
CA ASP A 9 35.36 3.10 -7.56
C ASP A 9 33.89 3.54 -7.35
N ALA A 10 33.39 4.52 -8.13
CA ALA A 10 32.00 4.98 -8.06
C ALA A 10 30.98 4.03 -8.70
N GLU A 11 31.38 3.19 -9.66
CA GLU A 11 30.47 2.19 -10.27
C GLU A 11 30.22 1.01 -9.33
N LEU A 12 31.16 0.76 -8.40
CA LEU A 12 31.06 -0.34 -7.44
C LEU A 12 30.20 -0.01 -6.22
N VAL A 13 29.89 1.27 -5.96
CA VAL A 13 29.06 1.68 -4.81
C VAL A 13 27.57 1.60 -5.16
N VAL A 14 27.20 1.91 -6.40
CA VAL A 14 25.79 1.88 -6.85
C VAL A 14 25.27 0.44 -6.96
N ALA A 15 26.14 -0.53 -7.25
CA ALA A 15 25.77 -1.94 -7.38
C ALA A 15 25.65 -2.70 -6.04
N ARG A 16 25.98 -2.09 -4.89
CA ARG A 16 26.01 -2.80 -3.58
C ARG A 16 24.72 -2.73 -2.77
N SER A 17 23.65 -2.18 -3.35
CA SER A 17 22.35 -2.06 -2.70
C SER A 17 21.45 -3.28 -2.91
N ASP A 18 21.66 -4.07 -3.96
CA ASP A 18 20.63 -5.01 -4.45
C ASP A 18 20.70 -6.45 -3.91
N VAL A 19 21.74 -6.80 -3.15
CA VAL A 19 21.93 -8.18 -2.71
C VAL A 19 21.26 -8.40 -1.35
N GLY A 20 19.95 -8.65 -1.40
CA GLY A 20 19.18 -9.15 -0.25
C GLY A 20 17.92 -8.35 0.11
N ARG A 21 17.49 -7.37 -0.69
CA ARG A 21 16.16 -6.78 -0.51
C ARG A 21 15.12 -7.70 -1.10
N THR A 22 14.30 -8.25 -0.21
CA THR A 22 13.04 -8.88 -0.58
C THR A 22 12.30 -7.90 -1.49
N ARG A 23 12.06 -8.29 -2.75
CA ARG A 23 11.40 -7.40 -3.71
C ARG A 23 10.03 -7.07 -3.15
N HIS A 24 9.75 -5.78 -3.01
CA HIS A 24 8.50 -5.24 -2.47
C HIS A 24 7.27 -5.95 -3.05
N GLU A 25 7.31 -6.20 -4.36
CA GLU A 25 6.21 -6.80 -5.14
C GLU A 25 5.87 -8.25 -4.75
N ASP A 26 6.80 -8.98 -4.13
CA ASP A 26 6.67 -10.42 -3.86
C ASP A 26 6.37 -10.74 -2.37
N ASP A 27 6.76 -9.87 -1.43
CA ASP A 27 6.51 -10.03 0.02
C ASP A 27 6.53 -8.67 0.74
N VAL A 28 5.41 -7.95 0.65
CA VAL A 28 5.20 -6.64 1.30
C VAL A 28 5.39 -6.75 2.82
N TYR A 29 4.94 -7.84 3.44
CA TYR A 29 5.06 -7.99 4.90
C TYR A 29 6.51 -8.14 5.34
N GLY A 30 7.29 -8.99 4.67
CA GLY A 30 8.73 -9.12 4.91
C GLY A 30 9.46 -7.80 4.70
N TRP A 31 9.17 -7.11 3.59
CA TRP A 31 9.74 -5.80 3.29
C TRP A 31 9.42 -4.75 4.37
N VAL A 32 8.16 -4.63 4.81
CA VAL A 32 7.76 -3.68 5.87
C VAL A 32 8.55 -3.96 7.16
N GLN A 33 8.72 -5.23 7.54
CA GLN A 33 9.45 -5.57 8.77
C GLN A 33 10.93 -5.21 8.67
N GLU A 34 11.55 -5.35 7.51
CA GLU A 34 12.93 -4.91 7.25
C GLU A 34 13.06 -3.38 7.35
N GLN A 35 12.11 -2.63 6.79
CA GLN A 35 12.09 -1.15 6.88
C GLN A 35 11.93 -0.70 8.34
N VAL A 36 11.01 -1.31 9.10
CA VAL A 36 10.79 -1.01 10.53
C VAL A 36 12.02 -1.32 11.36
N ALA A 37 12.71 -2.43 11.09
CA ALA A 37 13.95 -2.78 11.77
C ALA A 37 15.06 -1.75 11.51
N SER A 38 15.19 -1.29 10.26
CA SER A 38 16.17 -0.25 9.88
C SER A 38 15.85 1.11 10.50
N LEU A 39 14.58 1.49 10.56
CA LEU A 39 14.12 2.72 11.22
C LEU A 39 14.44 2.70 12.71
N ARG A 40 14.12 1.60 13.41
CA ARG A 40 14.44 1.42 14.85
C ARG A 40 15.93 1.43 15.13
N ALA A 41 16.74 0.93 14.20
CA ALA A 41 18.20 0.95 14.29
C ALA A 41 18.82 2.31 13.92
N GLY A 42 18.01 3.30 13.53
CA GLY A 42 18.48 4.63 13.09
C GLY A 42 19.25 4.61 11.77
N ARG A 43 19.11 3.54 10.97
CA ARG A 43 19.82 3.37 9.68
C ARG A 43 19.00 3.98 8.55
N ILE A 44 18.95 5.30 8.51
CA ILE A 44 18.16 6.05 7.51
C ILE A 44 18.65 5.77 6.09
N ASP A 45 19.97 5.61 5.88
CA ASP A 45 20.56 5.31 4.57
C ASP A 45 20.14 3.94 3.99
N ALA A 46 19.57 3.06 4.82
CA ALA A 46 19.10 1.75 4.42
C ALA A 46 17.60 1.71 4.09
N LEU A 47 16.88 2.81 4.32
CA LEU A 47 15.44 2.91 4.04
C LEU A 47 15.20 3.06 2.55
N ASP A 48 14.20 2.33 2.07
CA ASP A 48 13.67 2.50 0.72
C ASP A 48 12.57 3.58 0.72
N LEU A 49 12.99 4.84 0.73
CA LEU A 49 12.11 6.00 0.96
C LEU A 49 11.05 6.18 -0.14
N ASP A 50 11.36 5.82 -1.39
CA ASP A 50 10.43 5.94 -2.51
C ASP A 50 9.27 4.95 -2.35
N SER A 51 9.58 3.67 -2.14
CA SER A 51 8.57 2.63 -1.88
C SER A 51 7.77 2.90 -0.61
N ILE A 52 8.39 3.46 0.45
CA ILE A 52 7.66 3.89 1.67
C ILE A 52 6.67 5.01 1.36
N ALA A 53 7.04 5.99 0.53
CA ALA A 53 6.16 7.10 0.16
C ALA A 53 4.99 6.62 -0.71
N GLU A 54 5.24 5.68 -1.61
CA GLU A 54 4.21 5.01 -2.42
C GLU A 54 3.22 4.26 -1.52
N GLU A 55 3.70 3.36 -0.65
CA GLU A 55 2.84 2.60 0.27
C GLU A 55 2.00 3.50 1.19
N LEU A 56 2.58 4.60 1.70
CA LEU A 56 1.81 5.56 2.51
C LEU A 56 0.75 6.30 1.69
N SER A 57 1.00 6.56 0.40
CA SER A 57 0.05 7.20 -0.50
C SER A 57 -1.07 6.22 -0.88
N ASP A 58 -0.72 4.97 -1.16
CA ASP A 58 -1.64 3.90 -1.55
C ASP A 58 -2.56 3.50 -0.41
N VAL A 59 -2.07 3.45 0.84
CA VAL A 59 -2.94 3.23 2.02
C VAL A 59 -4.03 4.30 2.08
N GLY A 60 -3.69 5.57 1.80
CA GLY A 60 -4.66 6.67 1.76
C GLY A 60 -5.70 6.51 0.65
N ALA A 61 -5.26 6.15 -0.55
CA ALA A 61 -6.13 5.88 -1.69
C ALA A 61 -7.05 4.67 -1.43
N GLU A 62 -6.51 3.58 -0.89
CA GLU A 62 -7.27 2.36 -0.60
C GLU A 62 -8.36 2.60 0.46
N GLN A 63 -8.08 3.40 1.49
CA GLN A 63 -9.12 3.79 2.45
C GLN A 63 -10.20 4.67 1.80
N TYR A 64 -9.81 5.59 0.92
CA TYR A 64 -10.75 6.42 0.18
C TYR A 64 -11.66 5.59 -0.75
N ASP A 65 -11.08 4.66 -1.51
CA ASP A 65 -11.82 3.78 -2.42
C ASP A 65 -12.78 2.85 -1.67
N LYS A 66 -12.37 2.37 -0.49
CA LYS A 66 -13.24 1.60 0.42
C LYS A 66 -14.43 2.44 0.91
N LEU A 67 -14.19 3.69 1.30
CA LEU A 67 -15.24 4.62 1.71
C LEU A 67 -16.20 4.92 0.56
N GLU A 68 -15.68 5.23 -0.62
CA GLU A 68 -16.47 5.49 -1.82
C GLU A 68 -17.37 4.29 -2.14
N SER A 69 -16.78 3.08 -2.17
CA SER A 69 -17.51 1.84 -2.43
C SER A 69 -18.62 1.60 -1.41
N ALA A 70 -18.34 1.81 -0.11
CA ALA A 70 -19.33 1.66 0.96
C ALA A 70 -20.51 2.63 0.80
N VAL A 71 -20.22 3.90 0.52
CA VAL A 71 -21.25 4.93 0.28
C VAL A 71 -22.11 4.58 -0.93
N VAL A 72 -21.50 4.18 -2.05
CA VAL A 72 -22.23 3.76 -3.26
C VAL A 72 -23.17 2.60 -2.95
N VAL A 73 -22.69 1.56 -2.24
CA VAL A 73 -23.51 0.40 -1.87
C VAL A 73 -24.70 0.80 -1.00
N VAL A 74 -24.47 1.65 0.02
CA VAL A 74 -25.55 2.15 0.89
C VAL A 74 -26.58 2.94 0.10
N LEU A 75 -26.15 3.88 -0.74
CA LEU A 75 -27.05 4.72 -1.55
C LEU A 75 -27.89 3.88 -2.52
N VAL A 76 -27.27 2.93 -3.22
CA VAL A 76 -27.98 2.04 -4.16
C VAL A 76 -29.03 1.21 -3.43
N HIS A 77 -28.72 0.65 -2.26
CA HIS A 77 -29.68 -0.16 -1.52
C HIS A 77 -30.79 0.68 -0.88
N MET A 78 -30.49 1.90 -0.41
CA MET A 78 -31.52 2.83 0.07
C MET A 78 -32.49 3.23 -1.06
N LEU A 79 -31.98 3.53 -2.26
CA LEU A 79 -32.81 3.85 -3.42
C LEU A 79 -33.68 2.66 -3.84
N LYS A 80 -33.11 1.45 -3.89
CA LYS A 80 -33.87 0.21 -4.15
C LYS A 80 -34.94 -0.02 -3.08
N TRP A 81 -34.62 0.23 -1.82
CA TRP A 81 -35.56 0.09 -0.71
C TRP A 81 -36.75 1.03 -0.85
N ASP A 82 -36.49 2.29 -1.19
CA ASP A 82 -37.53 3.31 -1.34
C ASP A 82 -38.42 3.06 -2.57
N HIS A 83 -37.81 2.74 -3.72
CA HIS A 83 -38.49 2.69 -5.02
C HIS A 83 -38.94 1.28 -5.45
N GLN A 84 -38.56 0.23 -4.71
CA GLN A 84 -38.94 -1.17 -5.02
C GLN A 84 -39.50 -1.88 -3.76
N PRO A 85 -40.61 -1.39 -3.19
CA PRO A 85 -41.15 -1.91 -1.93
C PRO A 85 -41.51 -3.40 -1.99
N GLU A 86 -41.95 -3.91 -3.13
CA GLU A 86 -42.30 -5.33 -3.35
C GLU A 86 -41.06 -6.25 -3.35
N ARG A 87 -39.86 -5.69 -3.54
CA ARG A 87 -38.60 -6.44 -3.65
C ARG A 87 -37.71 -6.31 -2.43
N ARG A 88 -38.18 -5.61 -1.39
CA ARG A 88 -37.45 -5.45 -0.12
C ARG A 88 -37.10 -6.81 0.45
N SER A 89 -35.83 -7.00 0.75
CA SER A 89 -35.31 -8.26 1.29
C SER A 89 -34.41 -7.99 2.50
N ARG A 90 -34.25 -9.00 3.34
CA ARG A 90 -33.33 -8.94 4.48
C ARG A 90 -31.87 -8.77 4.04
N SER A 91 -31.51 -9.27 2.85
CA SER A 91 -30.15 -9.11 2.33
C SER A 91 -29.83 -7.65 2.00
N TRP A 92 -30.79 -6.86 1.50
CA TRP A 92 -30.56 -5.44 1.25
C TRP A 92 -30.34 -4.65 2.54
N THR A 93 -31.15 -4.93 3.57
CA THR A 93 -30.97 -4.30 4.89
C THR A 93 -29.62 -4.68 5.50
N GLN A 94 -29.22 -5.96 5.39
CA GLN A 94 -27.94 -6.42 5.89
C GLN A 94 -26.75 -5.78 5.16
N SER A 95 -26.81 -5.62 3.83
CA SER A 95 -25.78 -4.90 3.08
C SER A 95 -25.70 -3.42 3.48
N ILE A 96 -26.83 -2.76 3.79
CA ILE A 96 -26.82 -1.39 4.32
C ILE A 96 -26.13 -1.35 5.69
N ASP A 97 -26.47 -2.27 6.59
CA ASP A 97 -25.91 -2.28 7.95
C ASP A 97 -24.41 -2.60 7.95
N GLU A 98 -23.97 -3.56 7.13
CA GLU A 98 -22.56 -3.94 6.98
C GLU A 98 -21.70 -2.76 6.50
N HIS A 99 -22.12 -2.09 5.41
CA HIS A 99 -21.37 -0.98 4.83
C HIS A 99 -21.52 0.34 5.58
N ARG A 100 -22.38 0.43 6.60
CA ARG A 100 -22.45 1.58 7.53
C ARG A 100 -21.47 1.47 8.69
N ILE A 101 -21.07 0.25 9.06
CA ILE A 101 -20.21 -0.03 10.22
C ILE A 101 -18.74 -0.15 9.82
N ARG A 102 -18.49 -0.70 8.62
CA ARG A 102 -17.16 -0.86 8.02
C ARG A 102 -16.56 0.49 7.62
#